data_AF-A0A0R2M1Y7-F1
#
_entry.id   AF-A0A0R2M1Y7-F1
#
_cell.length_a   1.000
_cell.length_b   1.000
_cell.length_c   1.000
_cell.angle_alpha   90.00
_cell.angle_beta   90.00
_cell.angle_gamma   90.00
#
_symmetry.space_group_name_H-M   'P 1'
#
loop_
_entity.id
_entity.type
_entity.pdbx_description
1 polymer ?
#
loop_
_entity_poly.entity_id
_entity_poly.type
_entity_poly.pdbx_seq_one_letter_code
_entity_poly.pdbx_strand_id
1 'polypeptide(L)' 'MLALNIQPGIITSQTITVNEELSYRVTLVANRHQRHFTLKVTALTLLGATVIEVTHFTDLSQARHQFTSTVTHLAKP' A
#
# COMPACT_ATOMS: atom_id res chain seq x y z
N MET A 1 23.35 -14.58 -2.09
CA MET A 1 23.01 -13.23 -1.61
C MET A 1 21.50 -13.05 -1.73
N LEU A 2 20.75 -13.00 -0.63
CA LEU A 2 19.34 -12.59 -0.66
C LEU A 2 19.31 -11.07 -0.85
N ALA A 3 18.89 -10.59 -2.02
CA ALA A 3 18.56 -9.19 -2.19
C ALA A 3 17.25 -8.93 -1.44
N LEU A 4 17.33 -8.31 -0.26
CA LEU A 4 16.21 -7.65 0.39
C LEU A 4 15.72 -6.57 -0.58
N ASN A 5 14.71 -6.91 -1.39
CA ASN A 5 14.10 -6.03 -2.38
C ASN A 5 13.22 -4.99 -1.67
N ILE A 6 13.82 -4.21 -0.77
CA ILE A 6 13.20 -3.07 -0.12
C ILE A 6 13.03 -2.05 -1.24
N GLN A 7 11.80 -1.94 -1.75
CA GLN A 7 11.47 -0.97 -2.80
C GLN A 7 11.91 0.43 -2.32
N PRO A 8 12.87 1.08 -3.02
CA PRO A 8 13.31 2.40 -2.63
C PRO A 8 12.12 3.35 -2.66
N GLY A 9 11.91 4.09 -1.57
CA GLY A 9 10.86 5.10 -1.49
C GLY A 9 9.59 4.67 -0.77
N ILE A 10 9.49 3.48 -0.18
CA ILE A 10 8.36 3.17 0.73
C ILE A 10 8.34 4.20 1.87
N ILE A 11 7.24 4.94 1.99
CA ILE A 11 6.98 5.87 3.09
C ILE A 11 6.34 5.09 4.25
N THR A 12 5.33 4.29 3.94
CA THR A 12 4.65 3.44 4.91
C THR A 12 4.04 2.23 4.20
N SER A 13 3.94 1.12 4.92
CA SER A 13 3.27 -0.07 4.44
C SER A 13 2.59 -0.76 5.61
N GLN A 14 1.33 -1.15 5.43
CA GLN A 14 0.56 -1.85 6.43
C GLN A 14 -0.13 -3.06 5.80
N THR A 15 -0.07 -4.18 6.51
CA THR A 15 -0.84 -5.37 6.15
C THR A 15 -2.02 -5.47 7.10
N ILE A 16 -3.21 -5.68 6.54
CA ILE A 16 -4.47 -5.81 7.25
C ILE A 16 -5.01 -7.19 6.93
N THR A 17 -5.27 -7.99 7.95
CA THR A 17 -5.92 -9.29 7.80
C THR A 17 -7.37 -9.15 8.20
N VAL A 18 -8.26 -9.49 7.27
CA VAL A 18 -9.72 -9.49 7.44
C VAL A 18 -10.17 -10.95 7.56
N ASN A 19 -10.88 -11.25 8.64
CA ASN A 19 -11.47 -12.58 8.91
C ASN A 19 -10.48 -13.75 8.81
N GLU A 20 -9.20 -13.54 9.16
CA GLU A 20 -8.11 -14.54 9.12
C GLU A 20 -7.80 -15.17 7.74
N GLU A 21 -8.58 -14.86 6.71
CA GLU A 21 -8.55 -15.51 5.40
C GLU A 21 -8.06 -14.57 4.30
N LEU A 22 -8.38 -13.27 4.41
CA LEU A 22 -8.08 -12.29 3.38
C LEU A 22 -7.12 -11.23 3.91
N SER A 23 -5.96 -11.10 3.29
CA SER A 23 -4.97 -10.11 3.68
C SER A 23 -4.86 -9.03 2.62
N TYR A 24 -4.79 -7.77 3.03
CA TYR A 24 -4.52 -6.64 2.16
C TYR A 24 -3.23 -5.96 2.59
N ARG A 25 -2.38 -5.62 1.64
CA ARG A 25 -1.22 -4.76 1.84
C ARG A 25 -1.50 -3.41 1.22
N VAL A 26 -1.53 -2.39 2.06
CA VAL A 26 -1.59 -0.99 1.65
C VAL A 26 -0.18 -0.44 1.73
N THR A 27 0.35 0.08 0.63
CA THR A 27 1.71 0.63 0.57
C THR A 27 1.67 2.03 -0.03
N LEU A 28 2.27 2.99 0.67
CA LEU A 28 2.50 4.33 0.17
C LEU A 28 3.98 4.49 -0.20
N VAL A 29 4.25 4.87 -1.46
CA VAL A 29 5.58 4.99 -2.02
C VAL A 29 5.81 6.40 -2.55
N ALA A 30 6.95 7.00 -2.24
CA ALA A 30 7.44 8.22 -2.86
C ALA A 30 8.23 7.88 -4.13
N ASN A 31 7.77 8.38 -5.26
CA ASN A 31 8.41 8.17 -6.54
C ASN A 31 9.28 9.39 -6.88
N ARG A 32 10.54 9.37 -6.44
CA ARG A 32 11.44 10.53 -6.48
C ARG A 32 11.70 11.06 -7.89
N HIS A 33 11.72 10.18 -8.89
CA HIS A 33 11.93 10.57 -10.29
C HIS A 33 10.74 11.31 -10.89
N GLN A 34 9.52 10.93 -10.51
CA GLN A 34 8.28 11.49 -11.06
C GLN A 34 7.65 12.55 -10.14
N ARG A 35 8.28 12.81 -8.98
CA ARG A 35 7.82 13.79 -7.96
C ARG A 35 6.35 13.61 -7.56
N HIS A 36 5.89 12.37 -7.50
CA HIS A 36 4.56 12.01 -6.99
C HIS A 36 4.64 10.92 -5.93
N PHE A 37 3.53 10.71 -5.26
CA PHE A 37 3.31 9.65 -4.30
C PHE A 37 2.32 8.64 -4.89
N THR A 38 2.58 7.36 -4.67
CA THR A 38 1.74 6.28 -5.16
C THR A 38 1.24 5.48 -3.97
N LEU A 39 -0.08 5.43 -3.80
CA LEU A 39 -0.76 4.52 -2.90
C LEU A 39 -1.12 3.25 -3.69
N LYS A 40 -0.74 2.09 -3.18
CA LYS A 40 -1.08 0.79 -3.78
C LYS A 40 -1.82 -0.05 -2.75
N VAL A 41 -2.93 -0.64 -3.18
CA VAL A 41 -3.63 -1.67 -2.41
C VAL A 41 -3.44 -3.00 -3.11
N THR A 42 -2.89 -3.96 -2.39
CA THR A 42 -2.58 -5.29 -2.90
C THR A 42 -3.35 -6.33 -2.09
N ALA A 43 -4.23 -7.08 -2.73
CA ALA A 43 -4.82 -8.26 -2.13
C ALA A 43 -3.77 -9.38 -2.09
N LEU A 44 -3.53 -9.93 -0.90
CA LEU A 44 -2.68 -11.08 -0.64
C LEU A 44 -3.59 -12.28 -0.46
N THR A 45 -3.61 -13.14 -1.47
CA THR A 45 -4.42 -14.36 -1.51
C THR A 45 -3.52 -15.59 -1.50
N LEU A 46 -4.11 -16.78 -1.33
CA LEU A 46 -3.38 -18.05 -1.46
C LEU A 46 -2.74 -18.25 -2.84
N LEU A 47 -3.30 -17.62 -3.89
CA LEU A 47 -2.78 -17.67 -5.25
C LEU A 47 -1.65 -16.66 -5.52
N GLY A 48 -1.39 -15.76 -4.57
CA GLY A 48 -0.37 -14.72 -4.68
C GLY A 48 -0.89 -13.31 -4.42
N ALA A 49 -0.05 -12.33 -4.70
CA ALA A 49 -0.31 -10.91 -4.48
C ALA A 49 -0.86 -10.25 -5.76
N THR A 50 -2.06 -9.67 -5.67
CA THR A 50 -2.71 -8.96 -6.78
C THR A 50 -2.90 -7.49 -6.41
N VAL A 51 -2.39 -6.57 -7.23
CA VAL A 51 -2.64 -5.13 -7.05
C VAL A 51 -4.06 -4.83 -7.52
N ILE A 52 -4.91 -4.40 -6.60
CA ILE A 52 -6.33 -4.12 -6.87
C ILE A 52 -6.60 -2.62 -7.06
N GLU A 53 -5.74 -1.78 -6.50
CA GLU A 53 -5.87 -0.33 -6.64
C GLU A 53 -4.49 0.35 -6.68
N VAL A 54 -4.37 1.36 -7.53
CA VAL A 54 -3.21 2.25 -7.60
C VAL A 54 -3.70 3.68 -7.76
N THR A 55 -3.34 4.52 -6.80
CA THR A 55 -3.74 5.93 -6.78
C THR A 55 -2.50 6.82 -6.68
N HIS A 56 -2.49 7.92 -7.44
CA HIS A 56 -1.37 8.84 -7.53
C HIS A 56 -1.72 10.18 -6.90
N PHE A 57 -0.76 10.77 -6.19
CA PHE A 57 -0.90 12.05 -5.52
C PHE A 57 0.32 12.92 -5.77
N THR A 58 0.11 14.22 -5.98
CA THR A 58 1.20 15.20 -6.02
C THR A 58 1.55 15.73 -4.63
N ASP A 59 0.63 15.61 -3.67
CA ASP A 59 0.76 16.10 -2.30
C ASP A 59 0.87 14.94 -1.28
N LEU A 60 1.86 15.01 -0.39
CA LEU A 60 2.13 13.98 0.62
C LEU A 60 1.04 13.91 1.70
N SER A 61 0.49 15.06 2.10
CA SER A 61 -0.56 15.15 3.11
C SER A 61 -1.83 14.43 2.63
N GLN A 62 -2.23 14.70 1.37
CA GLN A 62 -3.36 14.00 0.75
C GLN A 62 -3.11 12.49 0.65
N ALA A 63 -1.91 12.08 0.23
CA ALA A 63 -1.55 10.68 0.12
C ALA A 63 -1.57 9.95 1.48
N ARG A 64 -1.12 10.62 2.55
CA ARG A 64 -1.19 10.10 3.93
C ARG A 64 -2.61 10.02 4.45
N HIS A 65 -3.43 11.04 4.19
CA HIS A 65 -4.84 11.02 4.57
C HIS A 65 -5.58 9.86 3.90
N GLN A 66 -5.36 9.66 2.60
CA GLN A 66 -5.94 8.53 1.88
C GLN A 66 -5.42 7.19 2.41
N PHE A 67 -4.11 7.06 2.67
CA PHE A 67 -3.54 5.85 3.26
C PHE A 67 -4.26 5.47 4.56
N THR A 68 -4.39 6.42 5.49
CA THR A 68 -5.08 6.18 6.77
C THR A 68 -6.56 5.83 6.54
N SER A 69 -7.25 6.56 5.65
CA SER A 69 -8.65 6.29 5.32
C SER A 69 -8.85 4.88 4.75
N THR A 70 -8.02 4.46 3.79
CA THR A 70 -8.05 3.12 3.19
C THR A 70 -7.76 2.04 4.22
N VAL A 71 -6.76 2.24 5.08
CA VAL A 71 -6.45 1.29 6.15
C VAL A 71 -7.64 1.16 7.11
N THR A 72 -8.20 2.28 7.57
CA THR A 72 -9.35 2.26 8.48
C THR A 72 -10.58 1.64 7.83
N HIS A 73 -10.81 1.87 6.54
CA HIS A 73 -11.92 1.27 5.81
C HIS A 73 -11.76 -0.26 5.69
N LEU A 74 -10.57 -0.75 5.32
CA LEU A 74 -10.29 -2.17 5.18
C LEU A 74 -10.21 -2.92 6.52
N ALA A 75 -9.91 -2.21 7.61
CA ALA A 75 -9.89 -2.79 8.95
C ALA A 75 -11.27 -2.87 9.61
N LYS A 76 -12.33 -2.31 9.00
CA LYS A 76 -13.70 -2.49 9.48
C LYS A 76 -14.21 -3.87 9.04
N PRO A 77 -14.74 -4.68 9.98
CA PRO A 77 -15.32 -5.99 9.68
C PRO A 77 -16.61 -5.88 8.85
#